data_AF-A0A8H6HCS5-F1
#
_entry.id   AF-A0A8H6HCS5-F1
#
_cell.length_a   1.000
_cell.length_b   1.000
_cell.length_c   1.000
_cell.angle_alpha   90.00
_cell.angle_beta   90.00
_cell.angle_gamma   90.00
#
_symmetry.space_group_name_H-M   'P 1'
#
loop_
_entity.id
_entity.type
_entity.pdbx_description
1 polymer ?
#
loop_
_entity_poly.entity_id
_entity_poly.type
_entity_poly.pdbx_seq_one_letter_code
_entity_poly.pdbx_strand_id
1 'polypeptide(L)'
;MAAGSCKIPGNPDIAGVGVRIAIYVQTLLCFFPAFWALFDGKVSQGELDAAENQATTNLVLAFAILISSIVQAQTLGLTNYHASIVLNMSWLNNTNAFIYFLLYIQHKSQPGIRGRVAPTWRAWAQHVRELVVSVVHRGTASSNQTSAGSNAELGQMKGADTTSIRSGTGRTQTEDLQGHDDYARAGAKLLVKRFVLLLGSLHLSLMAGLGLWLWSNIWAFGKGQDTANDCAAKHALLAILGKHVPFASEALRIISLAIYAVFLVPGVNLLLPIIVFLGFYHLHQVVPIPKVAGSEGTPDSYIHRSRFWFGICRASNTIVQRWAILPPCIGLLFLLAINLVFIIDIELALKQNAGLQGGNEAEWGFGQILAMLLLFMPLRDLAETILARRMKQRQKDLDMGLGGAINAKDRSMVQTWIARGANPNANFEGEISAVRMACNHEDWNVTRILLEAGADPNIEDGNRRDPSGRYASAARSYKIDSDNKDCLRLLNQVEKGSLDPVKALVQAANNGYGAAFKVFLGFLGIKLGEKEVCAKACPI
;
A
#
# COMPACT_ATOMS: atom_id res chain seq x y z
N MET A 1 -29.50 -57.89 1.04
CA MET A 1 -29.94 -56.73 1.83
C MET A 1 -29.75 -55.51 0.95
N ALA A 2 -30.84 -54.81 0.62
CA ALA A 2 -30.82 -53.71 -0.34
C ALA A 2 -29.83 -52.63 0.13
N ALA A 3 -28.85 -52.30 -0.71
CA ALA A 3 -27.97 -51.17 -0.49
C ALA A 3 -28.82 -49.90 -0.46
N GLY A 4 -29.08 -49.36 0.73
CA GLY A 4 -29.57 -47.99 0.86
C GLY A 4 -28.61 -47.08 0.10
N SER A 5 -29.11 -46.35 -0.89
CA SER A 5 -28.36 -45.44 -1.75
C SER A 5 -27.42 -44.55 -0.92
N CYS A 6 -26.10 -44.81 -0.98
CA CYS A 6 -25.08 -43.94 -0.38
C CYS A 6 -25.22 -42.53 -0.98
N LYS A 7 -25.60 -41.57 -0.14
CA LYS A 7 -25.73 -40.16 -0.47
C LYS A 7 -25.12 -39.31 0.63
N ILE A 8 -24.41 -38.28 0.23
CA ILE A 8 -23.88 -37.23 1.08
C ILE A 8 -24.99 -36.18 1.24
N PRO A 9 -25.43 -35.84 2.47
CA PRO A 9 -26.44 -34.82 2.68
C PRO A 9 -25.95 -33.49 2.14
N GLY A 10 -26.77 -32.80 1.35
CA GLY A 10 -26.33 -31.57 0.71
C GLY A 10 -26.21 -30.40 1.69
N ASN A 11 -25.18 -29.57 1.53
CA ASN A 11 -24.94 -28.36 2.30
C ASN A 11 -24.68 -27.15 1.39
N PRO A 12 -25.76 -26.52 0.87
CA PRO A 12 -25.68 -25.39 -0.04
C PRO A 12 -25.03 -24.14 0.57
N ASP A 13 -24.89 -24.04 1.89
CA ASP A 13 -24.20 -22.91 2.54
C ASP A 13 -22.67 -23.05 2.50
N ILE A 14 -22.15 -24.20 2.06
CA ILE A 14 -20.71 -24.44 1.88
C ILE A 14 -20.36 -24.63 0.41
N ALA A 15 -20.97 -25.63 -0.24
CA ALA A 15 -20.66 -25.97 -1.63
C ALA A 15 -21.61 -25.31 -2.63
N GLY A 16 -22.56 -24.51 -2.16
CA GLY A 16 -23.50 -23.79 -3.01
C GLY A 16 -22.87 -22.85 -4.02
N VAL A 17 -23.50 -22.73 -5.17
CA VAL A 17 -23.00 -21.94 -6.30
C VAL A 17 -22.74 -20.48 -5.94
N GLY A 18 -23.59 -19.85 -5.12
CA GLY A 18 -23.39 -18.46 -4.68
C GLY A 18 -22.13 -18.27 -3.82
N VAL A 19 -21.86 -19.20 -2.89
CA VAL A 19 -20.64 -19.17 -2.05
C VAL A 19 -19.39 -19.33 -2.93
N ARG A 20 -19.41 -20.29 -3.86
CA ARG A 20 -18.28 -20.53 -4.78
C ARG A 20 -18.01 -19.32 -5.66
N ILE A 21 -19.04 -18.76 -6.30
CA ILE A 21 -18.93 -17.56 -7.14
C ILE A 21 -18.36 -16.38 -6.33
N ALA A 22 -18.88 -16.13 -5.12
CA ALA A 22 -18.39 -15.04 -4.27
C ALA A 22 -16.89 -15.19 -3.98
N ILE A 23 -16.45 -16.37 -3.53
CA ILE A 23 -15.05 -16.65 -3.19
C ILE A 23 -14.15 -16.58 -4.45
N TYR A 24 -14.58 -17.13 -5.58
CA TYR A 24 -13.81 -17.11 -6.82
C TYR A 24 -13.64 -15.70 -7.37
N VAL A 25 -14.72 -14.92 -7.43
CA VAL A 25 -14.67 -13.53 -7.91
C VAL A 25 -13.80 -12.71 -6.97
N GLN A 26 -14.02 -12.78 -5.66
CA GLN A 26 -13.22 -12.08 -4.66
C GLN A 26 -11.73 -12.40 -4.78
N THR A 27 -11.39 -13.67 -5.00
CA THR A 27 -10.02 -14.14 -5.16
C THR A 27 -9.37 -13.58 -6.42
N LEU A 28 -10.05 -13.67 -7.56
CA LEU A 28 -9.51 -13.22 -8.84
C LEU A 28 -9.38 -11.69 -8.90
N LEU A 29 -10.30 -10.95 -8.28
CA LEU A 29 -10.25 -9.49 -8.24
C LEU A 29 -9.03 -8.95 -7.49
N CYS A 30 -8.47 -9.69 -6.53
CA CYS A 30 -7.29 -9.26 -5.76
C CYS A 30 -6.02 -9.14 -6.62
N PHE A 31 -5.94 -9.88 -7.72
CA PHE A 31 -4.80 -9.82 -8.62
C PHE A 31 -4.78 -8.53 -9.45
N PHE A 32 -5.94 -7.94 -9.74
CA PHE A 32 -6.01 -6.77 -10.61
C PHE A 32 -5.28 -5.55 -10.03
N PRO A 33 -5.55 -5.10 -8.78
CA PRO A 33 -4.78 -4.01 -8.15
C PRO A 33 -3.30 -4.33 -8.02
N ALA A 34 -2.94 -5.60 -7.77
CA ALA A 34 -1.55 -6.01 -7.60
C ALA A 34 -0.74 -5.91 -8.90
N PHE A 35 -1.29 -6.40 -10.02
CA PHE A 35 -0.68 -6.20 -11.33
C PHE A 35 -0.63 -4.72 -11.72
N TRP A 36 -1.69 -3.98 -11.41
CA TRP A 36 -1.76 -2.55 -11.69
C TRP A 36 -0.71 -1.75 -10.90
N ALA A 37 -0.44 -2.12 -9.64
CA ALA A 37 0.58 -1.52 -8.80
C ALA A 37 2.02 -1.76 -9.31
N LEU A 38 2.29 -2.84 -10.03
CA LEU A 38 3.63 -3.10 -10.58
C LEU A 38 3.89 -2.38 -11.91
N PHE A 39 2.88 -1.80 -12.54
CA PHE A 39 2.96 -1.29 -13.90
C PHE A 39 3.91 -0.09 -14.07
N ASP A 40 4.05 0.77 -13.06
CA ASP A 40 4.94 1.94 -13.10
C ASP A 40 6.36 1.63 -12.57
N GLY A 41 6.65 0.35 -12.28
CA GLY A 41 7.96 -0.11 -11.85
C GLY A 41 8.24 0.07 -10.35
N LYS A 42 7.34 0.71 -9.59
CA LYS A 42 7.50 0.97 -8.16
C LYS A 42 6.21 0.61 -7.43
N VAL A 43 6.33 0.28 -6.15
CA VAL A 43 5.16 0.00 -5.30
C VAL A 43 5.11 1.11 -4.28
N SER A 44 4.14 2.00 -4.40
CA SER A 44 3.97 3.09 -3.45
C SER A 44 3.35 2.60 -2.13
N GLN A 45 3.51 3.37 -1.05
CA GLN A 45 2.88 3.05 0.24
C GLN A 45 1.35 2.97 0.13
N GLY A 46 0.72 3.84 -0.64
CA GLY A 46 -0.74 3.79 -0.83
C GLY A 46 -1.23 2.55 -1.57
N GLU A 47 -0.45 2.02 -2.52
CA GLU A 47 -0.78 0.75 -3.20
C GLU A 47 -0.60 -0.45 -2.28
N LEU A 48 0.41 -0.41 -1.42
CA LEU A 48 0.64 -1.42 -0.40
C LEU A 48 -0.47 -1.42 0.66
N ASP A 49 -0.87 -0.24 1.14
CA ASP A 49 -1.96 -0.07 2.11
C ASP A 49 -3.31 -0.55 1.51
N ALA A 50 -3.55 -0.30 0.21
CA ALA A 50 -4.74 -0.81 -0.48
C ALA A 50 -4.74 -2.35 -0.58
N ALA A 51 -3.61 -2.96 -0.94
CA ALA A 51 -3.47 -4.42 -0.96
C ALA A 51 -3.65 -5.03 0.45
N GLU A 52 -3.18 -4.33 1.48
CA GLU A 52 -3.36 -4.73 2.88
C GLU A 52 -4.84 -4.73 3.30
N ASN A 53 -5.57 -3.67 2.99
CA ASN A 53 -7.01 -3.57 3.29
C ASN A 53 -7.78 -4.71 2.62
N GLN A 54 -7.53 -4.94 1.32
CA GLN A 54 -8.17 -6.01 0.58
C GLN A 54 -7.87 -7.40 1.17
N ALA A 55 -6.60 -7.66 1.50
CA ALA A 55 -6.19 -8.91 2.13
C ALA A 55 -6.85 -9.09 3.51
N THR A 56 -6.98 -8.01 4.30
CA THR A 56 -7.67 -8.02 5.60
C THR A 56 -9.13 -8.43 5.44
N THR A 57 -9.86 -7.76 4.54
CA THR A 57 -11.27 -8.03 4.27
C THR A 57 -11.49 -9.49 3.87
N ASN A 58 -10.66 -10.02 2.96
CA ASN A 58 -10.73 -11.42 2.54
C ASN A 58 -10.48 -12.38 3.71
N LEU A 59 -9.53 -12.04 4.56
CA LEU A 59 -9.12 -12.91 5.64
C LEU A 59 -10.14 -12.95 6.78
N VAL A 60 -10.81 -11.84 7.08
CA VAL A 60 -11.95 -11.81 8.02
C VAL A 60 -13.06 -12.74 7.55
N LEU A 61 -13.41 -12.70 6.25
CA LEU A 61 -14.39 -13.62 5.68
C LEU A 61 -13.92 -15.08 5.77
N ALA A 62 -12.64 -15.32 5.48
CA ALA A 62 -12.05 -16.64 5.58
C ALA A 62 -12.08 -17.20 7.01
N PHE A 63 -11.87 -16.36 8.02
CA PHE A 63 -12.04 -16.74 9.43
C PHE A 63 -13.49 -17.10 9.74
N ALA A 64 -14.45 -16.30 9.26
CA ALA A 64 -15.86 -16.56 9.50
C ALA A 64 -16.27 -17.94 8.96
N ILE A 65 -15.88 -18.28 7.73
CA ILE A 65 -16.16 -19.60 7.13
C ILE A 65 -15.50 -20.73 7.93
N LEU A 66 -14.23 -20.56 8.29
CA LEU A 66 -13.45 -21.60 8.95
C LEU A 66 -13.93 -21.87 10.38
N ILE A 67 -14.19 -20.82 11.17
CA ILE A 67 -14.74 -20.94 12.52
C ILE A 67 -16.15 -21.53 12.47
N SER A 68 -17.00 -21.06 11.55
CA SER A 68 -18.36 -21.60 11.38
C SER A 68 -18.32 -23.09 11.05
N SER A 69 -17.38 -23.51 10.21
CA SER A 69 -17.20 -24.92 9.85
C SER A 69 -16.76 -25.78 11.04
N ILE A 70 -15.85 -25.28 11.89
CA ILE A 70 -15.42 -25.96 13.11
C ILE A 70 -16.61 -26.10 14.09
N VAL A 71 -17.36 -25.01 14.31
CA VAL A 71 -18.54 -25.01 15.19
C VAL A 71 -19.60 -25.96 14.64
N GLN A 72 -19.89 -25.91 13.34
CA GLN A 72 -20.86 -26.79 12.70
C GLN A 72 -20.44 -28.26 12.79
N ALA A 73 -19.15 -28.57 12.60
CA ALA A 73 -18.63 -29.93 12.74
C ALA A 73 -18.82 -30.50 14.16
N GLN A 74 -18.76 -29.67 15.20
CA GLN A 74 -18.93 -30.09 16.59
C GLN A 74 -20.40 -30.13 17.07
N THR A 75 -21.28 -29.36 16.44
CA THR A 75 -22.67 -29.16 16.90
C THR A 75 -23.69 -29.84 16.01
N LEU A 76 -23.89 -29.33 14.80
CA LEU A 76 -24.92 -29.77 13.84
C LEU A 76 -24.46 -30.95 12.97
N GLY A 77 -23.15 -31.21 12.95
CA GLY A 77 -22.52 -32.20 12.08
C GLY A 77 -22.11 -31.60 10.73
N LEU A 78 -20.85 -31.80 10.37
CA LEU A 78 -20.30 -31.44 9.06
C LEU A 78 -19.60 -32.68 8.51
N THR A 79 -19.94 -33.08 7.29
CA THR A 79 -19.32 -34.27 6.68
C THR A 79 -17.85 -34.01 6.33
N ASN A 80 -17.03 -35.05 6.29
CA ASN A 80 -15.65 -35.00 5.81
C ASN A 80 -15.49 -34.37 4.40
N TYR A 81 -16.44 -34.63 3.50
CA TYR A 81 -16.45 -34.09 2.14
C TYR A 81 -16.57 -32.56 2.13
N HIS A 82 -17.61 -32.00 2.79
CA HIS A 82 -17.78 -30.55 2.92
C HIS A 82 -16.62 -29.87 3.65
N ALA A 83 -16.05 -30.50 4.68
CA ALA A 83 -14.85 -29.98 5.35
C ALA A 83 -13.65 -29.89 4.41
N SER A 84 -13.47 -30.85 3.50
CA SER A 84 -12.39 -30.79 2.49
C SER A 84 -12.57 -29.62 1.51
N ILE A 85 -13.82 -29.29 1.15
CA ILE A 85 -14.15 -28.14 0.29
C ILE A 85 -13.80 -26.83 1.02
N VAL A 86 -14.16 -26.72 2.30
CA VAL A 86 -13.79 -25.56 3.14
C VAL A 86 -12.27 -25.40 3.23
N LEU A 87 -11.52 -26.49 3.36
CA LEU A 87 -10.04 -26.44 3.38
C LEU A 87 -9.47 -25.95 2.04
N ASN A 88 -10.02 -26.42 0.91
CA ASN A 88 -9.60 -25.94 -0.41
C ASN A 88 -9.94 -24.46 -0.63
N MET A 89 -11.13 -24.00 -0.22
CA MET A 89 -11.49 -22.57 -0.23
C MET A 89 -10.60 -21.75 0.72
N SER A 90 -10.17 -22.33 1.83
CA SER A 90 -9.26 -21.68 2.78
C SER A 90 -7.85 -21.51 2.19
N TRP A 91 -7.39 -22.44 1.34
CA TRP A 91 -6.15 -22.27 0.58
C TRP A 91 -6.24 -21.09 -0.40
N LEU A 92 -7.34 -20.94 -1.14
CA LEU A 92 -7.59 -19.79 -2.02
C LEU A 92 -7.46 -18.47 -1.23
N ASN A 93 -8.15 -18.37 -0.09
CA ASN A 93 -8.10 -17.19 0.77
C ASN A 93 -6.69 -16.86 1.28
N ASN A 94 -5.90 -17.86 1.69
CA ASN A 94 -4.53 -17.65 2.16
C ASN A 94 -3.57 -17.24 1.06
N THR A 95 -3.70 -17.80 -0.14
CA THR A 95 -2.86 -17.39 -1.29
C THR A 95 -3.11 -15.94 -1.71
N ASN A 96 -4.33 -15.41 -1.51
CA ASN A 96 -4.60 -13.98 -1.71
C ASN A 96 -3.85 -13.10 -0.69
N ALA A 97 -3.76 -13.52 0.58
CA ALA A 97 -2.98 -12.80 1.57
C ALA A 97 -1.48 -12.75 1.21
N PHE A 98 -0.97 -13.77 0.48
CA PHE A 98 0.41 -13.80 0.02
C PHE A 98 0.72 -12.75 -1.06
N ILE A 99 -0.29 -12.22 -1.76
CA ILE A 99 -0.11 -11.10 -2.71
C ILE A 99 0.44 -9.87 -1.98
N TYR A 100 -0.10 -9.55 -0.80
CA TYR A 100 0.41 -8.45 0.04
C TYR A 100 1.87 -8.69 0.43
N PHE A 101 2.25 -9.91 0.79
CA PHE A 101 3.65 -10.22 1.14
C PHE A 101 4.61 -10.03 -0.02
N LEU A 102 4.20 -10.42 -1.22
CA LEU A 102 4.99 -10.22 -2.43
C LEU A 102 5.22 -8.73 -2.72
N LEU A 103 4.16 -7.92 -2.63
CA LEU A 103 4.25 -6.46 -2.80
C LEU A 103 5.04 -5.80 -1.66
N TYR A 104 4.94 -6.32 -0.44
CA TYR A 104 5.70 -5.85 0.72
C TYR A 104 7.21 -6.06 0.51
N ILE A 105 7.62 -7.24 0.02
CA ILE A 105 9.01 -7.51 -0.34
C ILE A 105 9.49 -6.54 -1.41
N GLN A 106 8.69 -6.33 -2.46
CA GLN A 106 9.04 -5.38 -3.54
C GLN A 106 9.12 -3.94 -3.05
N HIS A 107 8.24 -3.51 -2.14
CA HIS A 107 8.26 -2.17 -1.58
C HIS A 107 9.54 -1.95 -0.75
N LYS A 108 9.91 -2.91 0.11
CA LYS A 108 11.09 -2.81 0.98
C LYS A 108 12.43 -2.95 0.26
N SER A 109 12.46 -3.57 -0.92
CA SER A 109 13.68 -3.73 -1.71
C SER A 109 14.06 -2.47 -2.52
N GLN A 110 13.11 -1.57 -2.74
CA GLN A 110 13.29 -0.35 -3.54
C GLN A 110 14.31 0.63 -2.96
N PRO A 111 15.12 1.30 -3.81
CA PRO A 111 16.04 2.34 -3.37
C PRO A 111 15.26 3.58 -2.88
N GLY A 112 15.75 4.24 -1.81
CA GLY A 112 15.15 5.46 -1.25
C GLY A 112 14.10 5.23 -0.14
N ILE A 113 13.72 3.99 0.16
CA ILE A 113 12.80 3.67 1.25
C ILE A 113 13.54 3.59 2.60
N ARG A 114 12.96 4.20 3.64
CA ARG A 114 13.49 4.14 5.02
C ARG A 114 13.40 2.70 5.56
N GLY A 115 14.53 2.16 6.03
CA GLY A 115 14.62 0.77 6.45
C GLY A 115 14.51 -0.21 5.28
N ARG A 116 15.24 0.07 4.19
CA ARG A 116 15.39 -0.79 3.02
C ARG A 116 16.00 -2.12 3.42
N VAL A 117 15.45 -3.20 2.89
CA VAL A 117 15.95 -4.57 3.11
C VAL A 117 16.30 -5.15 1.75
N ALA A 118 17.56 -5.57 1.57
CA ALA A 118 17.96 -6.24 0.34
C ALA A 118 17.14 -7.52 0.15
N PRO A 119 16.70 -7.88 -1.07
CA PRO A 119 15.94 -9.09 -1.34
C PRO A 119 16.85 -10.33 -1.31
N THR A 120 17.58 -10.52 -0.21
CA THR A 120 18.46 -11.66 0.05
C THR A 120 18.00 -12.38 1.31
N TRP A 121 18.24 -13.69 1.36
CA TRP A 121 17.83 -14.53 2.49
C TRP A 121 18.36 -14.00 3.83
N ARG A 122 19.64 -13.61 3.90
CA ARG A 122 20.27 -13.15 5.14
C ARG A 122 19.65 -11.85 5.66
N ALA A 123 19.43 -10.87 4.78
CA ALA A 123 18.85 -9.58 5.16
C ALA A 123 17.40 -9.74 5.63
N TRP A 124 16.62 -10.59 4.95
CA TRP A 124 15.24 -10.88 5.36
C TRP A 124 15.15 -11.69 6.64
N ALA A 125 16.03 -12.67 6.85
CA ALA A 125 16.09 -13.42 8.10
C ALA A 125 16.36 -12.48 9.29
N GLN A 126 17.26 -11.51 9.14
CA GLN A 126 17.52 -10.49 10.16
C GLN A 126 16.30 -9.59 10.37
N HIS A 127 15.70 -9.08 9.31
CA HIS A 127 14.51 -8.22 9.37
C HIS A 127 13.32 -8.93 10.07
N VAL A 128 13.08 -10.20 9.75
CA VAL A 128 12.04 -11.01 10.40
C VAL A 128 12.38 -11.24 11.88
N ARG A 129 13.64 -11.55 12.22
CA ARG A 129 14.08 -11.71 13.62
C ARG A 129 13.83 -10.45 14.44
N GLU A 130 14.17 -9.28 13.90
CA GLU A 130 13.94 -7.99 14.56
C GLU A 130 12.45 -7.71 14.76
N LEU A 131 11.61 -8.03 13.77
CA LEU A 131 10.16 -7.96 13.89
C LEU A 131 9.63 -8.83 15.03
N VAL A 132 10.04 -10.11 15.09
CA VAL A 132 9.62 -11.06 16.13
C VAL A 132 10.02 -10.58 17.51
N VAL A 133 11.29 -10.20 17.70
CA VAL A 133 11.81 -9.67 18.98
C VAL A 133 11.03 -8.43 19.41
N SER A 134 10.69 -7.54 18.48
CA SER A 134 9.91 -6.32 18.77
C SER A 134 8.48 -6.57 19.22
N VAL A 135 7.88 -7.71 18.82
CA VAL A 135 6.54 -8.13 19.22
C VAL A 135 6.59 -8.80 20.59
N VAL A 136 7.57 -9.69 20.81
CA VAL A 136 7.77 -10.38 22.10
C VAL A 136 8.01 -9.37 23.23
N HIS A 137 8.90 -8.40 23.03
CA HIS A 137 9.18 -7.38 24.06
C HIS A 137 8.00 -6.45 24.36
N ARG A 138 7.10 -6.23 23.39
CA ARG A 138 5.87 -5.45 23.62
C ARG A 138 4.80 -6.24 24.35
N GLY A 139 4.69 -7.55 24.09
CA GLY A 139 3.80 -8.45 24.83
C GLY A 139 4.16 -8.52 26.32
N THR A 140 5.46 -8.55 26.66
CA THR A 140 5.92 -8.57 28.06
C THR A 140 5.79 -7.21 28.77
N ALA A 141 5.83 -6.10 28.04
CA ALA A 141 5.60 -4.77 28.62
C ALA A 141 4.10 -4.55 28.95
N SER A 142 3.20 -5.10 28.13
CA SER A 142 1.75 -5.00 28.35
C SER A 142 1.25 -5.82 29.54
N SER A 143 1.90 -6.93 29.90
CA SER A 143 1.51 -7.74 31.08
C SER A 143 1.92 -7.11 32.41
N ASN A 144 2.88 -6.17 32.41
CA ASN A 144 3.34 -5.50 33.63
C ASN A 144 2.50 -4.26 33.99
N GLN A 145 1.63 -3.77 33.11
CA GLN A 145 0.74 -2.63 33.41
C GLN A 145 -0.62 -3.06 33.99
N THR A 146 -1.00 -4.33 33.92
CA THR A 146 -2.26 -4.84 34.51
C THR A 146 -2.14 -5.29 35.96
N SER A 147 -0.99 -5.12 36.62
CA SER A 147 -0.78 -5.56 38.01
C SER A 147 -0.43 -4.44 39.00
N ALA A 148 -0.54 -3.17 38.60
CA ALA A 148 -0.32 -2.00 39.47
C ALA A 148 -1.61 -1.17 39.64
N GLY A 149 -2.73 -1.86 39.85
CA GLY A 149 -4.07 -1.28 39.97
C GLY A 149 -4.85 -1.79 41.18
N SER A 150 -4.23 -1.85 42.35
CA SER A 150 -4.96 -1.95 43.62
C SER A 150 -4.01 -1.60 44.77
N ASN A 151 -4.11 -0.36 45.25
CA ASN A 151 -3.96 0.01 46.65
C ASN A 151 -4.45 1.44 46.78
N ALA A 152 -5.75 1.56 47.04
CA ALA A 152 -6.34 2.76 47.58
C ALA A 152 -5.91 2.84 49.06
N GLU A 153 -5.01 3.75 49.39
CA GLU A 153 -4.79 4.16 50.77
C GLU A 153 -5.29 5.58 51.00
N LEU A 154 -6.24 5.62 51.92
CA LEU A 154 -6.91 6.73 52.55
C LEU A 154 -5.89 7.49 53.43
N GLY A 155 -5.60 8.76 53.13
CA GLY A 155 -4.62 9.54 53.89
C GLY A 155 -4.76 11.05 53.75
N GLN A 156 -5.56 11.64 54.64
CA GLN A 156 -5.47 12.98 55.24
C GLN A 156 -5.04 14.20 54.38
N MET A 157 -6.01 15.07 54.12
CA MET A 157 -5.80 16.49 53.82
C MET A 157 -5.33 17.26 55.07
N LYS A 158 -4.24 18.03 54.93
CA LYS A 158 -3.95 19.23 55.74
C LYS A 158 -3.29 20.31 54.88
N GLY A 159 -3.92 21.49 54.87
CA GLY A 159 -3.27 22.80 55.09
C GLY A 159 -2.51 23.49 53.95
N ALA A 160 -3.18 24.50 53.37
CA ALA A 160 -2.71 25.86 53.04
C ALA A 160 -1.29 26.11 52.50
N ASP A 161 -1.18 26.76 51.32
CA ASP A 161 -1.00 28.22 51.32
C ASP A 161 -1.23 28.88 49.94
N THR A 162 -1.71 30.11 50.03
CA THR A 162 -2.20 31.05 49.01
C THR A 162 -1.10 31.90 48.37
N THR A 163 -1.31 32.32 47.09
CA THR A 163 -0.97 33.60 46.40
C THR A 163 -0.61 33.32 44.92
N SER A 164 -0.94 34.07 43.86
CA SER A 164 -1.84 35.19 43.57
C SER A 164 -1.87 35.41 42.03
N ILE A 165 -3.04 35.69 41.42
CA ILE A 165 -3.39 36.80 40.48
C ILE A 165 -2.38 37.08 39.30
N ARG A 166 -2.70 37.18 37.98
CA ARG A 166 -3.87 37.60 37.16
C ARG A 166 -3.65 37.31 35.64
N SER A 167 -4.76 37.17 34.89
CA SER A 167 -5.04 37.53 33.47
C SER A 167 -4.08 37.06 32.34
N GLY A 168 -4.49 36.42 31.25
CA GLY A 168 -5.81 36.27 30.62
C GLY A 168 -5.74 36.76 29.17
N THR A 169 -5.74 35.86 28.19
CA THR A 169 -6.20 36.11 26.80
C THR A 169 -6.56 34.77 26.16
N GLY A 170 -7.82 34.64 25.75
CA GLY A 170 -8.38 33.43 25.16
C GLY A 170 -7.67 33.04 23.86
N ARG A 171 -7.29 31.77 23.78
CA ARG A 171 -6.88 31.11 22.55
C ARG A 171 -7.99 30.14 22.17
N THR A 172 -8.51 30.31 20.98
CA THR A 172 -9.59 29.56 20.34
C THR A 172 -9.31 28.05 20.34
N GLN A 173 -10.28 27.30 20.85
CA GLN A 173 -10.28 25.85 21.13
C GLN A 173 -10.46 24.95 19.89
N THR A 174 -9.94 25.35 18.72
CA THR A 174 -10.17 24.62 17.45
C THR A 174 -8.97 23.85 16.91
N GLU A 175 -7.79 23.91 17.54
CA GLU A 175 -6.59 23.20 17.06
C GLU A 175 -6.32 21.86 17.78
N ASP A 176 -6.87 21.63 18.99
CA ASP A 176 -6.58 20.42 19.77
C ASP A 176 -7.47 19.20 19.40
N LEU A 177 -8.60 19.40 18.73
CA LEU A 177 -9.46 18.30 18.27
C LEU A 177 -8.98 17.64 16.98
N GLN A 178 -8.19 18.35 16.16
CA GLN A 178 -7.68 17.80 14.89
C GLN A 178 -6.42 16.93 15.09
N GLY A 179 -5.57 17.31 16.05
CA GLY A 179 -4.35 16.56 16.38
C GLY A 179 -4.64 15.20 17.04
N HIS A 180 -5.65 15.13 17.91
CA HIS A 180 -5.98 13.89 18.63
C HIS A 180 -6.49 12.79 17.68
N ASP A 181 -7.28 13.16 16.67
CA ASP A 181 -7.75 12.25 15.63
C ASP A 181 -6.61 11.75 14.75
N ASP A 182 -5.64 12.59 14.39
CA ASP A 182 -4.52 12.17 13.55
C ASP A 182 -3.50 11.30 14.30
N TYR A 183 -3.31 11.50 15.61
CA TYR A 183 -2.51 10.59 16.45
C TYR A 183 -3.22 9.26 16.72
N ALA A 184 -4.53 9.27 16.99
CA ALA A 184 -5.32 8.04 17.13
C ALA A 184 -5.40 7.27 15.80
N ARG A 185 -5.55 7.97 14.67
CA ARG A 185 -5.54 7.40 13.31
C ARG A 185 -4.15 6.91 12.92
N ALA A 186 -3.08 7.58 13.33
CA ALA A 186 -1.69 7.11 13.14
C ALA A 186 -1.36 5.89 14.01
N GLY A 187 -1.83 5.87 15.28
CA GLY A 187 -1.71 4.73 16.19
C GLY A 187 -2.52 3.53 15.72
N ALA A 188 -3.76 3.75 15.26
CA ALA A 188 -4.60 2.73 14.63
C ALA A 188 -3.97 2.22 13.33
N LYS A 189 -3.47 3.10 12.45
CA LYS A 189 -2.71 2.70 11.26
C LYS A 189 -1.46 1.89 11.61
N LEU A 190 -0.74 2.23 12.69
CA LEU A 190 0.46 1.49 13.11
C LEU A 190 0.14 0.11 13.71
N LEU A 191 -1.01 -0.02 14.39
CA LEU A 191 -1.53 -1.30 14.90
C LEU A 191 -2.07 -2.19 13.77
N VAL A 192 -2.77 -1.60 12.78
CA VAL A 192 -3.31 -2.30 11.61
C VAL A 192 -2.19 -2.78 10.66
N LYS A 193 -1.09 -2.03 10.49
CA LYS A 193 -0.01 -2.37 9.53
C LYS A 193 0.77 -3.67 9.83
N ARG A 194 0.63 -4.22 11.05
CA ARG A 194 1.22 -5.51 11.46
C ARG A 194 0.16 -6.61 11.55
N PHE A 195 -1.10 -6.27 11.32
CA PHE A 195 -2.26 -7.12 11.57
C PHE A 195 -2.45 -8.17 10.48
N VAL A 196 -2.24 -7.86 9.20
CA VAL A 196 -2.47 -8.82 8.09
C VAL A 196 -1.52 -10.02 8.14
N LEU A 197 -0.24 -9.79 8.46
CA LEU A 197 0.73 -10.87 8.64
C LEU A 197 0.33 -11.79 9.79
N LEU A 198 -0.02 -11.21 10.93
CA LEU A 198 -0.44 -11.95 12.12
C LEU A 198 -1.74 -12.71 11.88
N LEU A 199 -2.73 -12.04 11.32
CA LEU A 199 -4.04 -12.60 11.00
C LEU A 199 -3.88 -13.73 9.99
N GLY A 200 -3.04 -13.56 8.95
CA GLY A 200 -2.84 -14.55 7.89
C GLY A 200 -2.17 -15.80 8.41
N SER A 201 -1.14 -15.61 9.23
CA SER A 201 -0.51 -16.69 10.00
C SER A 201 -1.51 -17.42 10.90
N LEU A 202 -2.35 -16.69 11.65
CA LEU A 202 -3.33 -17.30 12.54
C LEU A 202 -4.38 -18.10 11.76
N HIS A 203 -4.80 -17.61 10.60
CA HIS A 203 -5.75 -18.31 9.73
C HIS A 203 -5.15 -19.61 9.19
N LEU A 204 -3.93 -19.57 8.68
CA LEU A 204 -3.18 -20.75 8.24
C LEU A 204 -3.06 -21.80 9.35
N SER A 205 -2.80 -21.37 10.58
CA SER A 205 -2.74 -22.28 11.74
C SER A 205 -4.09 -22.88 12.09
N LEU A 206 -5.16 -22.08 12.08
CA LEU A 206 -6.52 -22.58 12.33
C LEU A 206 -6.94 -23.58 11.24
N MET A 207 -6.61 -23.26 9.99
CA MET A 207 -6.86 -24.10 8.83
C MET A 207 -6.07 -25.40 8.91
N ALA A 208 -4.80 -25.34 9.30
CA ALA A 208 -3.98 -26.51 9.57
C ALA A 208 -4.53 -27.36 10.71
N GLY A 209 -5.07 -26.76 11.77
CA GLY A 209 -5.76 -27.46 12.83
C GLY A 209 -6.97 -28.25 12.32
N LEU A 210 -7.84 -27.62 11.53
CA LEU A 210 -8.98 -28.29 10.89
C LEU A 210 -8.51 -29.40 9.92
N GLY A 211 -7.46 -29.14 9.15
CA GLY A 211 -6.87 -30.11 8.23
C GLY A 211 -6.32 -31.35 8.97
N LEU A 212 -5.52 -31.16 10.01
CA LEU A 212 -5.03 -32.26 10.84
C LEU A 212 -6.17 -33.04 11.48
N TRP A 213 -7.21 -32.35 11.97
CA TRP A 213 -8.39 -33.01 12.53
C TRP A 213 -9.07 -33.89 11.48
N LEU A 214 -9.38 -33.35 10.29
CA LEU A 214 -10.01 -34.09 9.19
C LEU A 214 -9.19 -35.30 8.75
N TRP A 215 -7.90 -35.12 8.49
CA TRP A 215 -7.05 -36.15 7.89
C TRP A 215 -6.51 -37.16 8.92
N SER A 216 -6.59 -36.86 10.23
CA SER A 216 -6.21 -37.82 11.27
C SER A 216 -7.13 -39.05 11.27
N ASN A 217 -8.45 -38.82 11.13
CA ASN A 217 -9.44 -39.86 10.98
C ASN A 217 -10.61 -39.38 10.12
N ILE A 218 -10.54 -39.70 8.83
CA ILE A 218 -11.55 -39.32 7.83
C ILE A 218 -12.92 -39.97 8.07
N TRP A 219 -12.99 -41.08 8.82
CA TRP A 219 -14.22 -41.85 9.05
C TRP A 219 -15.03 -41.28 10.23
N ALA A 220 -14.34 -40.78 11.26
CA ALA A 220 -14.95 -40.27 12.49
C ALA A 220 -14.91 -38.72 12.56
N PHE A 221 -14.99 -38.05 11.41
CA PHE A 221 -14.93 -36.60 11.36
C PHE A 221 -16.27 -35.95 11.74
N GLY A 222 -16.24 -34.99 12.67
CA GLY A 222 -17.44 -34.29 13.11
C GLY A 222 -18.42 -35.17 13.90
N LYS A 223 -19.49 -34.58 14.42
CA LYS A 223 -20.48 -35.27 15.24
C LYS A 223 -21.70 -35.71 14.42
N GLY A 224 -22.11 -36.96 14.56
CA GLY A 224 -23.40 -37.44 14.04
C GLY A 224 -23.49 -37.60 12.52
N GLN A 225 -22.36 -37.81 11.82
CA GLN A 225 -22.29 -37.91 10.36
C GLN A 225 -21.62 -39.21 9.87
N ASP A 226 -21.54 -40.25 10.71
CA ASP A 226 -20.74 -41.45 10.45
C ASP A 226 -21.13 -42.17 9.14
N THR A 227 -22.43 -42.25 8.83
CA THR A 227 -22.92 -42.88 7.58
C THR A 227 -22.58 -42.07 6.34
N ALA A 228 -22.70 -40.74 6.40
CA ALA A 228 -22.33 -39.83 5.32
C ALA A 228 -20.81 -39.80 5.11
N ASN A 229 -20.05 -39.82 6.20
CA ASN A 229 -18.58 -39.88 6.18
C ASN A 229 -18.07 -41.19 5.59
N ASP A 230 -18.69 -42.33 5.93
CA ASP A 230 -18.36 -43.64 5.36
C ASP A 230 -18.65 -43.68 3.85
N CYS A 231 -19.80 -43.16 3.44
CA CYS A 231 -20.19 -43.01 2.04
C CYS A 231 -19.18 -42.14 1.26
N ALA A 232 -18.86 -40.96 1.78
CA ALA A 232 -17.87 -40.06 1.17
C ALA A 232 -16.47 -40.65 1.13
N ALA A 233 -16.00 -41.29 2.20
CA ALA A 233 -14.66 -41.88 2.24
C ALA A 233 -14.50 -43.02 1.22
N LYS A 234 -15.53 -43.84 1.01
CA LYS A 234 -15.50 -44.97 0.06
C LYS A 234 -15.68 -44.55 -1.40
N HIS A 235 -16.55 -43.57 -1.67
CA HIS A 235 -17.01 -43.30 -3.03
C HIS A 235 -16.64 -41.91 -3.55
N ALA A 236 -16.31 -40.95 -2.68
CA ALA A 236 -16.00 -39.60 -3.15
C ALA A 236 -14.61 -39.53 -3.80
N LEU A 237 -14.53 -38.71 -4.84
CA LEU A 237 -13.29 -38.41 -5.56
C LEU A 237 -12.90 -36.95 -5.33
N LEU A 238 -11.65 -36.70 -4.96
CA LEU A 238 -11.07 -35.36 -4.93
C LEU A 238 -10.28 -35.12 -6.21
N ALA A 239 -10.28 -33.88 -6.68
CA ALA A 239 -9.38 -33.45 -7.74
C ALA A 239 -8.13 -32.81 -7.12
N ILE A 240 -6.96 -33.24 -7.57
CA ILE A 240 -5.67 -32.69 -7.17
C ILE A 240 -4.86 -32.50 -8.45
N LEU A 241 -4.57 -31.24 -8.80
CA LEU A 241 -3.92 -30.89 -10.06
C LEU A 241 -4.70 -31.45 -11.28
N GLY A 242 -6.03 -31.41 -11.22
CA GLY A 242 -6.94 -31.93 -12.23
C GLY A 242 -7.04 -33.46 -12.30
N LYS A 243 -6.30 -34.20 -11.48
CA LYS A 243 -6.36 -35.68 -11.42
C LYS A 243 -7.30 -36.16 -10.33
N HIS A 244 -7.99 -37.26 -10.61
CA HIS A 244 -8.96 -37.85 -9.68
C HIS A 244 -8.26 -38.76 -8.69
N VAL A 245 -8.44 -38.48 -7.41
CA VAL A 245 -7.86 -39.22 -6.31
C VAL A 245 -8.98 -39.67 -5.37
N PRO A 246 -9.07 -40.97 -5.02
CA PRO A 246 -10.04 -41.44 -4.05
C PRO A 246 -9.88 -40.74 -2.70
N PHE A 247 -11.00 -40.35 -2.07
CA PHE A 247 -10.97 -39.62 -0.79
C PHE A 247 -10.24 -40.38 0.31
N ALA A 248 -10.42 -41.71 0.39
CA ALA A 248 -9.73 -42.57 1.34
C ALA A 248 -8.29 -42.98 0.93
N SER A 249 -7.69 -42.34 -0.07
CA SER A 249 -6.31 -42.63 -0.47
C SER A 249 -5.33 -42.40 0.69
N GLU A 250 -4.52 -43.41 1.01
CA GLU A 250 -3.51 -43.32 2.05
C GLU A 250 -2.43 -42.28 1.72
N ALA A 251 -2.01 -42.21 0.46
CA ALA A 251 -1.06 -41.20 -0.01
C ALA A 251 -1.59 -39.78 0.20
N LEU A 252 -2.86 -39.54 -0.12
CA LEU A 252 -3.49 -38.24 0.11
C LEU A 252 -3.53 -37.88 1.60
N ARG A 253 -3.87 -38.84 2.45
CA ARG A 253 -3.89 -38.64 3.90
C ARG A 253 -2.52 -38.26 4.44
N ILE A 254 -1.47 -39.00 4.07
CA ILE A 254 -0.09 -38.76 4.52
C ILE A 254 0.39 -37.38 4.06
N ILE A 255 0.21 -37.06 2.77
CA ILE A 255 0.62 -35.76 2.22
C ILE A 255 -0.13 -34.62 2.90
N SER A 256 -1.44 -34.75 3.10
CA SER A 256 -2.25 -33.72 3.76
C SER A 256 -1.81 -33.50 5.20
N LEU A 257 -1.61 -34.57 5.97
CA LEU A 257 -1.10 -34.48 7.34
C LEU A 257 0.27 -33.79 7.40
N ALA A 258 1.19 -34.14 6.50
CA ALA A 258 2.51 -33.51 6.42
C ALA A 258 2.42 -32.01 6.10
N ILE A 259 1.62 -31.63 5.10
CA ILE A 259 1.41 -30.22 4.74
C ILE A 259 0.82 -29.46 5.92
N TYR A 260 -0.29 -29.92 6.51
CA TYR A 260 -0.92 -29.19 7.61
C TYR A 260 -0.05 -29.14 8.87
N ALA A 261 0.78 -30.15 9.15
CA ALA A 261 1.74 -30.08 10.24
C ALA A 261 2.76 -28.94 10.06
N VAL A 262 3.23 -28.70 8.82
CA VAL A 262 4.16 -27.60 8.51
C VAL A 262 3.52 -26.23 8.73
N PHE A 263 2.23 -26.08 8.42
CA PHE A 263 1.51 -24.80 8.54
C PHE A 263 0.86 -24.57 9.91
N LEU A 264 0.97 -25.53 10.84
CA LEU A 264 0.29 -25.48 12.15
C LEU A 264 0.81 -24.34 13.03
N VAL A 265 2.12 -24.11 13.06
CA VAL A 265 2.73 -23.14 14.00
C VAL A 265 2.61 -21.72 13.45
N PRO A 266 1.90 -20.79 14.16
CA PRO A 266 1.79 -19.41 13.73
C PRO A 266 3.16 -18.76 13.55
N GLY A 267 3.33 -17.98 12.48
CA GLY A 267 4.54 -17.26 12.13
C GLY A 267 5.55 -18.11 11.37
N VAL A 268 5.79 -19.35 11.82
CA VAL A 268 6.61 -20.34 11.08
C VAL A 268 5.96 -20.67 9.74
N ASN A 269 4.62 -20.75 9.73
CA ASN A 269 3.83 -21.02 8.54
C ASN A 269 3.93 -19.93 7.44
N LEU A 270 4.50 -18.75 7.74
CA LEU A 270 4.81 -17.72 6.75
C LEU A 270 6.21 -17.85 6.14
N LEU A 271 7.09 -18.66 6.73
CA LEU A 271 8.46 -18.82 6.23
C LEU A 271 8.47 -19.43 4.83
N LEU A 272 7.61 -20.42 4.56
CA LEU A 272 7.58 -21.10 3.27
C LEU A 272 7.22 -20.12 2.11
N PRO A 273 6.12 -19.34 2.19
CA PRO A 273 5.84 -18.30 1.20
C PRO A 273 6.99 -17.28 1.03
N ILE A 274 7.59 -16.83 2.14
CA ILE A 274 8.71 -15.88 2.10
C ILE A 274 9.92 -16.49 1.38
N ILE A 275 10.26 -17.75 1.68
CA ILE A 275 11.36 -18.47 1.02
C ILE A 275 11.10 -18.58 -0.48
N VAL A 276 9.89 -18.95 -0.89
CA VAL A 276 9.52 -19.08 -2.30
C VAL A 276 9.67 -17.73 -3.03
N PHE A 277 9.13 -16.66 -2.45
CA PHE A 277 9.21 -15.33 -3.08
C PHE A 277 10.64 -14.80 -3.15
N LEU A 278 11.43 -14.93 -2.08
CA LEU A 278 12.86 -14.58 -2.12
C LEU A 278 13.63 -15.47 -3.11
N GLY A 279 13.20 -16.72 -3.30
CA GLY A 279 13.71 -17.62 -4.33
C GLY A 279 13.57 -17.04 -5.73
N PHE A 280 12.43 -16.44 -6.08
CA PHE A 280 12.25 -15.76 -7.36
C PHE A 280 13.22 -14.58 -7.54
N TYR A 281 13.46 -13.79 -6.48
CA TYR A 281 14.45 -12.71 -6.51
C TYR A 281 15.87 -13.25 -6.67
N HIS A 282 16.20 -14.37 -6.03
CA HIS A 282 17.51 -14.97 -6.13
C HIS A 282 17.77 -15.55 -7.53
N LEU A 283 16.82 -16.31 -8.07
CA LEU A 283 16.89 -16.82 -9.45
C LEU A 283 17.06 -15.68 -10.46
N HIS A 284 16.35 -14.58 -10.26
CA HIS A 284 16.49 -13.39 -11.12
C HIS A 284 17.88 -12.74 -11.04
N GLN A 285 18.52 -12.70 -9.88
CA GLN A 285 19.86 -12.13 -9.74
C GLN A 285 20.96 -13.00 -10.37
N VAL A 286 20.73 -14.31 -10.49
CA VAL A 286 21.66 -15.25 -11.15
C VAL A 286 21.58 -15.13 -12.68
N VAL A 287 20.44 -14.69 -13.23
CA VAL A 287 20.30 -14.43 -14.66
C VAL A 287 21.02 -13.11 -15.00
N PRO A 288 22.04 -13.15 -15.88
CA PRO A 288 22.79 -11.94 -16.23
C PRO A 288 21.87 -10.92 -16.91
N ILE A 289 21.93 -9.67 -16.44
CA ILE A 289 21.26 -8.54 -17.10
C ILE A 289 21.78 -8.51 -18.55
N PRO A 290 20.92 -8.50 -19.58
CA PRO A 290 21.39 -8.28 -20.93
C PRO A 290 22.10 -6.94 -20.98
N LYS A 291 23.42 -6.99 -21.18
CA LYS A 291 24.23 -5.79 -21.34
C LYS A 291 23.68 -5.05 -22.54
N VAL A 292 23.14 -3.85 -22.32
CA VAL A 292 22.81 -2.93 -23.40
C VAL A 292 24.14 -2.59 -24.07
N ALA A 293 24.37 -3.09 -25.28
CA ALA A 293 25.54 -2.72 -26.06
C ALA A 293 25.46 -1.21 -26.38
N GLY A 294 26.38 -0.42 -25.80
CA GLY A 294 26.54 1.00 -26.17
C GLY A 294 26.65 2.01 -25.01
N SER A 295 27.31 1.69 -23.91
CA SER A 295 27.59 2.66 -22.83
C SER A 295 29.04 2.55 -22.34
N GLU A 296 29.99 2.64 -23.27
CA GLU A 296 31.33 3.16 -22.96
C GLU A 296 31.39 4.59 -23.51
N GLY A 297 31.38 5.56 -22.60
CA GLY A 297 31.47 6.98 -22.91
C GLY A 297 31.64 7.76 -21.61
N THR A 298 32.81 8.35 -21.46
CA THR A 298 33.37 9.03 -20.28
C THR A 298 32.46 10.10 -19.64
N PRO A 299 32.54 10.31 -18.31
CA PRO A 299 31.85 11.41 -17.65
C PRO A 299 32.66 12.69 -17.84
N ASP A 300 32.23 13.56 -18.75
CA ASP A 300 32.41 15.03 -18.66
C ASP A 300 31.93 15.70 -19.95
N SER A 301 30.75 16.33 -19.90
CA SER A 301 30.45 17.58 -20.59
C SER A 301 29.00 18.00 -20.34
N TYR A 302 28.85 19.12 -19.64
CA TYR A 302 27.63 19.92 -19.61
C TYR A 302 27.31 20.38 -21.04
N ILE A 303 26.18 19.93 -21.62
CA ILE A 303 25.64 20.52 -22.85
C ILE A 303 24.15 20.83 -22.70
N HIS A 304 23.89 22.13 -22.83
CA HIS A 304 22.60 22.76 -23.04
C HIS A 304 21.92 22.24 -24.34
N ARG A 305 20.59 22.14 -24.28
CA ARG A 305 19.65 22.39 -25.41
C ARG A 305 19.44 21.28 -26.45
N SER A 306 18.24 20.69 -26.41
CA SER A 306 17.25 20.60 -27.51
C SER A 306 16.45 19.28 -27.51
N ARG A 307 15.17 19.44 -27.82
CA ARG A 307 13.99 18.59 -27.61
C ARG A 307 13.93 17.24 -28.35
N PHE A 308 15.04 16.66 -28.80
CA PHE A 308 14.99 15.48 -29.70
C PHE A 308 15.46 14.15 -29.08
N TRP A 309 16.13 14.16 -27.93
CA TRP A 309 16.78 12.97 -27.36
C TRP A 309 15.96 12.19 -26.31
N PHE A 310 14.67 12.49 -26.14
CA PHE A 310 13.81 11.81 -25.16
C PHE A 310 13.42 10.36 -25.54
N GLY A 311 13.75 9.90 -26.75
CA GLY A 311 13.46 8.53 -27.20
C GLY A 311 14.43 7.46 -26.68
N ILE A 312 15.72 7.78 -26.55
CA ILE A 312 16.76 6.78 -26.31
C ILE A 312 17.11 6.67 -24.80
N CYS A 313 17.12 7.78 -24.05
CA CYS A 313 17.30 7.73 -22.59
C CYS A 313 16.07 7.20 -21.83
N ARG A 314 14.87 7.26 -22.42
CA ARG A 314 13.67 6.63 -21.86
C ARG A 314 13.73 5.11 -21.95
N ALA A 315 14.36 4.56 -22.99
CA ALA A 315 14.52 3.12 -23.17
C ALA A 315 15.44 2.49 -22.09
N SER A 316 16.56 3.14 -21.76
CA SER A 316 17.51 2.64 -20.75
C SER A 316 16.90 2.52 -19.34
N ASN A 317 16.20 3.58 -18.87
CA ASN A 317 15.52 3.56 -17.57
C ASN A 317 14.35 2.55 -17.54
N THR A 318 13.65 2.35 -18.66
CA THR A 318 12.58 1.35 -18.75
C THR A 318 13.09 -0.09 -18.71
N ILE A 319 14.28 -0.38 -19.24
CA ILE A 319 14.85 -1.73 -19.20
C ILE A 319 15.17 -2.07 -17.74
N VAL A 320 16.01 -1.28 -17.05
CA VAL A 320 16.40 -1.55 -15.64
C VAL A 320 15.18 -1.60 -14.71
N GLN A 321 14.18 -0.72 -14.89
CA GLN A 321 12.93 -0.77 -14.13
C GLN A 321 12.09 -2.03 -14.43
N ARG A 322 11.97 -2.44 -15.70
CA ARG A 322 11.25 -3.67 -16.09
C ARG A 322 11.93 -4.93 -15.55
N TRP A 323 13.26 -4.96 -15.48
CA TRP A 323 14.02 -6.04 -14.85
C TRP A 323 13.77 -6.09 -13.33
N ALA A 324 13.68 -4.95 -12.65
CA ALA A 324 13.46 -4.91 -11.20
C ALA A 324 12.07 -5.41 -10.75
N ILE A 325 11.05 -5.38 -11.61
CA ILE A 325 9.70 -5.89 -11.32
C ILE A 325 9.45 -7.33 -11.80
N LEU A 326 10.42 -7.95 -12.48
CA LEU A 326 10.23 -9.32 -13.00
C LEU A 326 9.95 -10.34 -11.88
N PRO A 327 10.69 -10.35 -10.73
CA PRO A 327 10.40 -11.28 -9.65
C PRO A 327 8.98 -11.20 -9.06
N PRO A 328 8.43 -10.01 -8.70
CA PRO A 328 7.06 -9.93 -8.22
C PRO A 328 6.03 -10.24 -9.32
N CYS A 329 6.30 -9.96 -10.59
CA CYS A 329 5.41 -10.39 -11.67
C CYS A 329 5.35 -11.94 -11.79
N ILE A 330 6.50 -12.61 -11.71
CA ILE A 330 6.55 -14.09 -11.70
C ILE A 330 5.82 -14.64 -10.47
N GLY A 331 6.03 -14.03 -9.30
CA GLY A 331 5.33 -14.42 -8.08
C GLY A 331 3.81 -14.27 -8.19
N LEU A 332 3.31 -13.18 -8.79
CA LEU A 332 1.88 -12.99 -9.02
C LEU A 332 1.30 -14.01 -10.00
N LEU A 333 2.01 -14.30 -11.10
CA LEU A 333 1.59 -15.33 -12.05
C LEU A 333 1.57 -16.72 -11.43
N PHE A 334 2.56 -17.04 -10.59
CA PHE A 334 2.62 -18.28 -9.84
C PHE A 334 1.42 -18.41 -8.87
N LEU A 335 1.13 -17.36 -8.09
CA LEU A 335 -0.03 -17.34 -7.20
C LEU A 335 -1.36 -17.44 -7.99
N LEU A 336 -1.47 -16.75 -9.13
CA LEU A 336 -2.64 -16.82 -9.98
C LEU A 336 -2.86 -18.24 -10.52
N ALA A 337 -1.79 -18.90 -10.97
CA ALA A 337 -1.84 -20.29 -11.45
C ALA A 337 -2.30 -21.25 -10.34
N ILE A 338 -1.77 -21.10 -9.12
CA ILE A 338 -2.21 -21.89 -7.95
C ILE A 338 -3.71 -21.68 -7.69
N ASN A 339 -4.17 -20.42 -7.71
CA ASN A 339 -5.59 -20.12 -7.50
C ASN A 339 -6.47 -20.77 -8.57
N LEU A 340 -6.09 -20.65 -9.85
CA LEU A 340 -6.83 -21.28 -10.94
C LEU A 340 -6.90 -22.80 -10.79
N VAL A 341 -5.79 -23.44 -10.39
CA VAL A 341 -5.77 -24.88 -10.10
C VAL A 341 -6.76 -25.22 -8.98
N PHE A 342 -6.77 -24.48 -7.88
CA PHE A 342 -7.72 -24.73 -6.79
C PHE A 342 -9.18 -24.54 -7.22
N ILE A 343 -9.53 -23.53 -8.02
CA ILE A 343 -10.93 -23.39 -8.47
C ILE A 343 -11.31 -24.54 -9.41
N ILE A 344 -10.40 -24.95 -10.31
CA ILE A 344 -10.61 -26.09 -11.20
C ILE A 344 -10.80 -27.38 -10.40
N ASP A 345 -9.94 -27.62 -9.39
CA ASP A 345 -10.00 -28.80 -8.55
C ASP A 345 -11.30 -28.85 -7.72
N ILE A 346 -11.74 -27.71 -7.15
CA ILE A 346 -13.02 -27.65 -6.43
C ILE A 346 -14.19 -27.97 -7.36
N GLU A 347 -14.25 -27.34 -8.54
CA GLU A 347 -15.34 -27.56 -9.50
C GLU A 347 -15.34 -28.99 -10.06
N LEU A 348 -14.16 -29.55 -10.32
CA LEU A 348 -14.03 -30.92 -10.78
C LEU A 348 -14.46 -31.92 -9.70
N ALA A 349 -14.03 -31.72 -8.45
CA ALA A 349 -14.47 -32.53 -7.33
C ALA A 349 -16.00 -32.47 -7.16
N LEU A 350 -16.63 -31.30 -7.29
CA LEU A 350 -18.08 -31.18 -7.17
C LEU A 350 -18.82 -31.86 -8.32
N LYS A 351 -18.37 -31.68 -9.57
CA LYS A 351 -18.98 -32.31 -10.75
C LYS A 351 -18.92 -33.83 -10.70
N GLN A 352 -17.81 -34.39 -10.21
CA GLN A 352 -17.63 -35.84 -10.16
C GLN A 352 -18.48 -36.52 -9.11
N ASN A 353 -18.73 -35.82 -8.00
CA ASN A 353 -19.53 -36.34 -6.90
C ASN A 353 -21.00 -35.90 -7.00
N ALA A 354 -21.42 -35.29 -8.11
CA ALA A 354 -22.80 -34.84 -8.30
C ALA A 354 -23.84 -35.97 -8.13
N GLY A 355 -23.48 -37.21 -8.51
CA GLY A 355 -24.34 -38.38 -8.29
C GLY A 355 -24.42 -38.86 -6.83
N LEU A 356 -23.45 -38.49 -6.00
CA LEU A 356 -23.39 -38.84 -4.58
C LEU A 356 -23.99 -37.74 -3.69
N GLN A 357 -24.12 -36.52 -4.19
CA GLN A 357 -24.66 -35.39 -3.43
C GLN A 357 -26.20 -35.44 -3.31
N GLY A 358 -26.71 -34.90 -2.22
CA GLY A 358 -28.14 -34.72 -1.99
C GLY A 358 -28.76 -33.74 -3.00
N GLY A 359 -30.05 -33.90 -3.31
CA GLY A 359 -30.75 -33.05 -4.29
C GLY A 359 -30.84 -31.57 -3.90
N ASN A 360 -30.66 -31.26 -2.61
CA ASN A 360 -30.67 -29.91 -2.04
C ASN A 360 -29.32 -29.16 -2.20
N GLU A 361 -28.27 -29.82 -2.70
CA GLU A 361 -26.94 -29.18 -2.87
C GLU A 361 -26.97 -27.99 -3.84
N ALA A 362 -27.84 -28.06 -4.86
CA ALA A 362 -28.00 -27.02 -5.86
C ALA A 362 -28.98 -25.91 -5.46
N GLU A 363 -29.64 -26.02 -4.31
CA GLU A 363 -30.63 -25.03 -3.86
C GLU A 363 -29.94 -23.75 -3.38
N TRP A 364 -30.65 -22.63 -3.50
CA TRP A 364 -30.20 -21.35 -2.97
C TRP A 364 -30.52 -21.24 -1.49
N GLY A 365 -29.48 -21.27 -0.65
CA GLY A 365 -29.58 -21.02 0.79
C GLY A 365 -29.44 -19.55 1.15
N PHE A 366 -29.87 -19.18 2.36
CA PHE A 366 -29.63 -17.86 2.93
C PHE A 366 -28.13 -17.53 3.02
N GLY A 367 -27.27 -18.51 3.33
CA GLY A 367 -25.83 -18.33 3.40
C GLY A 367 -25.20 -17.92 2.07
N GLN A 368 -25.74 -18.38 0.95
CA GLN A 368 -25.27 -17.99 -0.39
C GLN A 368 -25.56 -16.53 -0.71
N ILE A 369 -26.73 -16.03 -0.33
CA ILE A 369 -27.10 -14.62 -0.51
C ILE A 369 -26.16 -13.74 0.33
N LEU A 370 -25.90 -14.14 1.58
CA LEU A 370 -24.98 -13.43 2.45
C LEU A 370 -23.55 -13.41 1.86
N ALA A 371 -23.06 -14.54 1.34
CA ALA A 371 -21.76 -14.61 0.69
C ALA A 371 -21.65 -13.65 -0.51
N MET A 372 -22.71 -13.56 -1.34
CA MET A 372 -22.76 -12.63 -2.46
C MET A 372 -22.85 -11.17 -2.01
N LEU A 373 -23.54 -10.86 -0.92
CA LEU A 373 -23.56 -9.51 -0.34
C LEU A 373 -22.18 -9.11 0.19
N LEU A 374 -21.44 -10.05 0.79
CA LEU A 374 -20.09 -9.80 1.31
C LEU A 374 -19.08 -9.51 0.19
N LEU A 375 -19.36 -9.91 -1.06
CA LEU A 375 -18.59 -9.52 -2.24
C LEU A 375 -18.60 -7.99 -2.48
N PHE A 376 -19.58 -7.27 -1.94
CA PHE A 376 -19.66 -5.81 -2.06
C PHE A 376 -18.42 -5.11 -1.49
N MET A 377 -17.87 -5.59 -0.37
CA MET A 377 -16.71 -4.96 0.26
C MET A 377 -15.47 -4.99 -0.66
N PRO A 378 -15.01 -6.17 -1.16
CA PRO A 378 -13.96 -6.24 -2.18
C PRO A 378 -14.22 -5.41 -3.44
N LEU A 379 -15.47 -5.38 -3.92
CA LEU A 379 -15.82 -4.61 -5.11
C LEU A 379 -15.72 -3.10 -4.87
N ARG A 380 -16.16 -2.64 -3.69
CA ARG A 380 -16.02 -1.26 -3.26
C ARG A 380 -14.56 -0.86 -3.14
N ASP A 381 -13.74 -1.66 -2.46
CA ASP A 381 -12.31 -1.39 -2.28
C ASP A 381 -11.58 -1.31 -3.64
N LEU A 382 -11.93 -2.20 -4.57
CA LEU A 382 -11.45 -2.14 -5.95
C LEU A 382 -11.91 -0.87 -6.68
N ALA A 383 -13.18 -0.48 -6.54
CA ALA A 383 -13.69 0.73 -7.17
C ALA A 383 -12.99 1.99 -6.62
N GLU A 384 -12.81 2.07 -5.30
CA GLU A 384 -12.09 3.17 -4.65
C GLU A 384 -10.64 3.26 -5.13
N THR A 385 -9.93 2.14 -5.24
CA THR A 385 -8.55 2.13 -5.75
C THR A 385 -8.44 2.56 -7.21
N ILE A 386 -9.36 2.10 -8.08
CA ILE A 386 -9.41 2.51 -9.49
C ILE A 386 -9.70 4.01 -9.59
N LEU A 387 -10.69 4.50 -8.87
CA LEU A 387 -11.08 5.92 -8.89
C LEU A 387 -9.96 6.81 -8.35
N ALA A 388 -9.37 6.45 -7.21
CA ALA A 388 -8.28 7.21 -6.60
C ALA A 388 -7.08 7.33 -7.55
N ARG A 389 -6.72 6.24 -8.26
CA ARG A 389 -5.62 6.28 -9.23
C ARG A 389 -5.97 7.09 -10.48
N ARG A 390 -7.20 7.00 -11.00
CA ARG A 390 -7.67 7.84 -12.10
C ARG A 390 -7.60 9.33 -11.74
N MET A 391 -8.05 9.69 -10.54
CA MET A 391 -7.98 11.07 -10.05
C MET A 391 -6.53 11.54 -9.90
N LYS A 392 -5.64 10.71 -9.35
CA LYS A 392 -4.20 11.01 -9.24
C LYS A 392 -3.54 11.19 -10.60
N GLN A 393 -3.86 10.34 -11.58
CA GLN A 393 -3.30 10.47 -12.93
C GLN A 393 -3.81 11.75 -13.61
N ARG A 394 -5.12 12.02 -13.51
CA ARG A 394 -5.71 13.26 -14.01
C ARG A 394 -5.05 14.49 -13.39
N GLN A 395 -4.81 14.49 -12.07
CA GLN A 395 -4.11 15.59 -11.40
C GLN A 395 -2.69 15.74 -11.93
N LYS A 396 -1.94 14.64 -12.10
CA LYS A 396 -0.59 14.68 -12.69
C LYS A 396 -0.60 15.24 -14.11
N ASP A 397 -1.59 14.89 -14.92
CA ASP A 397 -1.70 15.39 -16.29
C ASP A 397 -2.01 16.90 -16.31
N LEU A 398 -2.88 17.37 -15.39
CA LEU A 398 -3.16 18.80 -15.19
C LEU A 398 -1.93 19.57 -14.71
N ASP A 399 -1.23 19.05 -13.71
CA ASP A 399 -0.01 19.63 -13.16
C ASP A 399 1.09 19.68 -14.24
N MET A 400 1.29 18.59 -15.00
CA MET A 400 2.25 18.56 -16.11
C MET A 400 1.90 19.57 -17.22
N GLY A 401 0.60 19.71 -17.54
CA GLY A 401 0.12 20.74 -18.46
C GLY A 401 0.45 22.16 -17.98
N LEU A 402 0.23 22.42 -16.69
CA LEU A 402 0.61 23.68 -16.04
C LEU A 402 2.12 23.95 -16.14
N GLY A 403 2.96 22.97 -15.77
CA GLY A 403 4.42 23.09 -15.88
C GLY A 403 4.91 23.33 -17.31
N GLY A 404 4.27 22.69 -18.30
CA GLY A 404 4.53 22.95 -19.72
C GLY A 404 4.19 24.39 -20.15
N ALA A 405 3.07 24.93 -19.67
CA ALA A 405 2.65 26.30 -19.94
C ALA A 405 3.56 27.35 -19.28
N ILE A 406 3.99 27.10 -18.04
CA ILE A 406 4.97 27.96 -17.32
C ILE A 406 6.30 28.00 -18.10
N ASN A 407 6.81 26.84 -18.53
CA ASN A 407 8.03 26.77 -19.34
C ASN A 407 7.91 27.49 -20.69
N ALA A 408 6.72 27.47 -21.29
CA ALA A 408 6.43 28.17 -22.54
C ALA A 408 6.17 29.67 -22.37
N LYS A 409 6.09 30.17 -21.12
CA LYS A 409 5.68 31.55 -20.78
C LYS A 409 4.30 31.92 -21.32
N ASP A 410 3.43 30.93 -21.53
CA ASP A 410 2.09 31.11 -22.10
C ASP A 410 1.07 31.34 -20.98
N ARG A 411 0.77 32.62 -20.74
CA ARG A 411 -0.14 33.08 -19.69
C ARG A 411 -1.56 32.57 -19.87
N SER A 412 -2.04 32.51 -21.12
CA SER A 412 -3.40 32.05 -21.42
C SER A 412 -3.54 30.58 -21.09
N MET A 413 -2.52 29.78 -21.42
CA MET A 413 -2.49 28.36 -21.07
C MET A 413 -2.34 28.13 -19.57
N VAL A 414 -1.53 28.92 -18.86
CA VAL A 414 -1.43 28.84 -17.39
C VAL A 414 -2.80 29.06 -16.74
N GLN A 415 -3.52 30.12 -17.11
CA GLN A 415 -4.88 30.39 -16.59
C GLN A 415 -5.85 29.25 -16.94
N THR A 416 -5.76 28.72 -18.15
CA THR A 416 -6.63 27.63 -18.58
C THR A 416 -6.38 26.34 -17.77
N TRP A 417 -5.13 26.00 -17.47
CA TRP A 417 -4.80 24.82 -16.65
C TRP A 417 -5.23 24.99 -15.19
N ILE A 418 -5.05 26.18 -14.61
CA ILE A 418 -5.53 26.50 -13.26
C ILE A 418 -7.07 26.43 -13.20
N ALA A 419 -7.76 27.00 -14.19
CA ALA A 419 -9.22 26.92 -14.29
C ALA A 419 -9.74 25.48 -14.44
N ARG A 420 -8.91 24.57 -15.00
CA ARG A 420 -9.20 23.13 -15.08
C ARG A 420 -8.86 22.35 -13.80
N GLY A 421 -8.36 23.01 -12.76
CA GLY A 421 -8.03 22.42 -11.46
C GLY A 421 -6.58 21.95 -11.31
N ALA A 422 -5.65 22.44 -12.14
CA ALA A 422 -4.23 22.21 -11.91
C ALA A 422 -3.81 22.81 -10.55
N ASN A 423 -3.00 22.09 -9.78
CA ASN A 423 -2.61 22.55 -8.46
C ASN A 423 -1.58 23.68 -8.61
N PRO A 424 -1.86 24.91 -8.11
CA PRO A 424 -0.91 26.03 -8.18
C PRO A 424 0.35 25.78 -7.33
N ASN A 425 0.29 24.81 -6.41
CA ASN A 425 1.40 24.31 -5.59
C ASN A 425 2.02 23.02 -6.12
N ALA A 426 1.78 22.67 -7.39
CA ALA A 426 2.38 21.49 -7.99
C ALA A 426 3.92 21.60 -8.01
N ASN A 427 4.57 20.48 -7.73
CA ASN A 427 6.01 20.32 -7.87
C ASN A 427 6.33 19.58 -9.17
N PHE A 428 7.33 20.06 -9.89
CA PHE A 428 7.74 19.54 -11.20
C PHE A 428 9.05 18.74 -11.11
N GLU A 429 9.53 18.21 -12.24
CA GLU A 429 10.79 17.44 -12.29
C GLU A 429 11.93 18.22 -11.60
N GLY A 430 12.52 17.62 -10.57
CA GLY A 430 13.50 18.27 -9.68
C GLY A 430 12.93 18.83 -8.37
N GLU A 431 11.65 18.57 -8.07
CA GLU A 431 10.94 19.05 -6.87
C GLU A 431 10.85 20.58 -6.78
N ILE A 432 10.87 21.25 -7.94
CA ILE A 432 10.73 22.70 -8.06
C ILE A 432 9.24 23.05 -8.09
N SER A 433 8.81 23.93 -7.17
CA SER A 433 7.43 24.42 -7.14
C SER A 433 7.10 25.29 -8.36
N ALA A 434 5.81 25.33 -8.74
CA ALA A 434 5.35 26.14 -9.87
C ALA A 434 5.73 27.62 -9.76
N VAL A 435 5.63 28.19 -8.55
CA VAL A 435 6.02 29.59 -8.27
C VAL A 435 7.52 29.77 -8.48
N ARG A 436 8.36 28.85 -7.97
CA ARG A 436 9.81 28.92 -8.16
C ARG A 436 10.19 28.79 -9.63
N MET A 437 9.53 27.90 -10.37
CA MET A 437 9.74 27.75 -11.80
C MET A 437 9.47 29.06 -12.54
N ALA A 438 8.33 29.72 -12.28
CA ALA A 438 8.00 31.01 -12.86
C ALA A 438 9.02 32.11 -12.49
N CYS A 439 9.46 32.16 -11.23
CA CYS A 439 10.49 33.08 -10.76
C CYS A 439 11.86 32.86 -11.44
N ASN A 440 12.28 31.60 -11.65
CA ASN A 440 13.53 31.26 -12.35
C ASN A 440 13.50 31.67 -13.83
N HIS A 441 12.30 31.77 -14.41
CA HIS A 441 12.09 32.25 -15.78
C HIS A 441 11.91 33.77 -15.87
N GLU A 442 11.93 34.47 -14.72
CA GLU A 442 11.67 35.90 -14.55
C GLU A 442 10.31 36.34 -15.13
N ASP A 443 9.32 35.44 -15.13
CA ASP A 443 7.98 35.72 -15.65
C ASP A 443 7.03 36.16 -14.54
N TRP A 444 7.15 37.44 -14.16
CA TRP A 444 6.38 38.04 -13.07
C TRP A 444 4.87 37.99 -13.27
N ASN A 445 4.40 37.94 -14.52
CA ASN A 445 2.96 37.82 -14.81
C ASN A 445 2.45 36.41 -14.52
N VAL A 446 3.21 35.38 -14.87
CA VAL A 446 2.88 33.98 -14.52
C VAL A 446 3.00 33.77 -13.01
N THR A 447 4.03 34.33 -12.36
CA THR A 447 4.17 34.30 -10.90
C THR A 447 2.96 34.93 -10.21
N ARG A 448 2.47 36.07 -10.72
CA ARG A 448 1.25 36.69 -10.20
C ARG A 448 0.04 35.77 -10.33
N ILE A 449 -0.19 35.20 -11.51
CA ILE A 449 -1.34 34.30 -11.76
C ILE A 449 -1.32 33.11 -10.79
N LEU A 450 -0.14 32.56 -10.49
CA LEU A 450 0.01 31.47 -9.52
C LEU A 450 -0.28 31.92 -8.08
N LEU A 451 0.24 33.07 -7.66
CA LEU A 451 -0.02 33.62 -6.31
C LEU A 451 -1.50 33.99 -6.12
N GLU A 452 -2.13 34.59 -7.13
CA GLU A 452 -3.57 34.88 -7.14
C GLU A 452 -4.41 33.61 -7.08
N ALA A 453 -3.93 32.51 -7.66
CA ALA A 453 -4.54 31.19 -7.55
C ALA A 453 -4.30 30.50 -6.20
N GLY A 454 -3.64 31.16 -5.23
CA GLY A 454 -3.37 30.61 -3.90
C GLY A 454 -2.11 29.76 -3.81
N ALA A 455 -1.14 29.95 -4.72
CA ALA A 455 0.15 29.31 -4.59
C ALA A 455 0.90 29.80 -3.35
N ASP A 456 1.44 28.89 -2.56
CA ASP A 456 2.30 29.17 -1.42
C ASP A 456 3.72 29.45 -1.92
N PRO A 457 4.24 30.68 -1.72
CA PRO A 457 5.58 31.03 -2.17
C PRO A 457 6.69 30.33 -1.35
N ASN A 458 6.37 29.76 -0.18
CA ASN A 458 7.33 29.22 0.78
C ASN A 458 7.60 27.70 0.64
N ILE A 459 7.10 27.06 -0.42
CA ILE A 459 7.32 25.62 -0.64
C ILE A 459 8.82 25.35 -0.87
N GLU A 460 9.44 24.62 0.06
CA GLU A 460 10.84 24.20 -0.03
C GLU A 460 11.04 23.12 -1.12
N ASP A 461 12.10 23.24 -1.91
CA ASP A 461 12.46 22.20 -2.89
C ASP A 461 13.00 20.98 -2.14
N GLY A 462 12.51 19.78 -2.45
CA GLY A 462 12.80 18.57 -1.68
C GLY A 462 14.23 18.03 -1.78
N ASN A 463 15.13 18.64 -2.57
CA ASN A 463 16.52 18.20 -2.64
C ASN A 463 17.54 19.27 -3.06
N ARG A 464 18.11 19.97 -2.05
CA ARG A 464 19.53 20.34 -2.00
C ARG A 464 20.06 20.19 -0.58
N ARG A 465 20.16 18.95 -0.07
CA ARG A 465 21.20 18.62 0.92
C ARG A 465 22.35 17.94 0.19
N ASP A 466 23.31 18.75 -0.23
CA ASP A 466 24.67 18.26 -0.44
C ASP A 466 25.25 17.85 0.94
N PRO A 467 25.92 16.68 1.07
CA PRO A 467 26.60 16.26 2.31
C PRO A 467 27.71 17.20 2.80
N SER A 468 28.11 18.20 2.02
CA SER A 468 29.12 19.18 2.39
C SER A 468 28.46 20.52 2.79
N GLY A 469 28.23 20.69 4.10
CA GLY A 469 27.59 21.86 4.69
C GLY A 469 28.35 23.18 4.50
N ARG A 470 28.28 23.78 3.31
CA ARG A 470 28.71 25.16 3.06
C ARG A 470 27.82 25.85 2.04
N TYR A 471 26.71 26.43 2.47
CA TYR A 471 26.16 27.69 1.93
C TYR A 471 25.31 28.39 3.00
N ALA A 472 26.00 28.87 4.04
CA ALA A 472 25.51 29.90 4.95
C ALA A 472 26.44 31.10 4.84
N SER A 473 26.21 31.96 3.84
CA SER A 473 26.58 33.40 3.83
C SER A 473 26.42 33.98 2.42
N ALA A 474 25.20 34.41 2.07
CA ALA A 474 24.99 35.35 0.98
C ALA A 474 23.73 36.19 1.26
N ALA A 475 23.77 36.93 2.38
CA ALA A 475 22.80 37.98 2.69
C ALA A 475 23.48 39.36 2.73
N ARG A 476 24.66 39.51 2.13
CA ARG A 476 25.36 40.80 2.06
C ARG A 476 25.84 41.03 0.65
N SER A 477 25.05 41.82 -0.09
CA SER A 477 25.38 42.54 -1.32
C SER A 477 24.34 42.30 -2.42
N TYR A 478 23.13 42.83 -2.23
CA TYR A 478 22.31 43.25 -3.38
C TYR A 478 22.46 44.77 -3.50
N LYS A 479 23.17 45.19 -4.55
CA LYS A 479 23.30 46.60 -4.93
C LYS A 479 21.96 47.02 -5.55
N ILE A 480 21.23 47.88 -4.84
CA ILE A 480 19.98 48.47 -5.30
C ILE A 480 20.35 49.53 -6.33
N ASP A 481 20.04 49.33 -7.61
CA ASP A 481 20.12 50.43 -8.57
C ASP A 481 19.08 51.49 -8.19
N SER A 482 19.54 52.74 -8.11
CA SER A 482 19.01 53.82 -7.29
C SER A 482 17.73 54.49 -7.78
N ASP A 483 17.05 53.98 -8.80
CA ASP A 483 16.02 54.76 -9.50
C ASP A 483 14.58 54.23 -9.42
N ASN A 484 14.22 53.50 -8.36
CA ASN A 484 12.83 53.08 -8.20
C ASN A 484 12.22 53.52 -6.86
N LYS A 485 11.76 54.77 -6.80
CA LYS A 485 11.11 55.39 -5.63
C LYS A 485 9.90 54.57 -5.13
N ASP A 486 9.25 53.80 -6.00
CA ASP A 486 8.11 52.96 -5.65
C ASP A 486 8.49 51.62 -5.00
N CYS A 487 9.69 51.08 -5.30
CA CYS A 487 10.29 49.95 -4.58
C CYS A 487 10.55 50.32 -3.11
N LEU A 488 11.19 51.48 -2.89
CA LEU A 488 11.48 51.99 -1.54
C LEU A 488 10.21 52.29 -0.74
N ARG A 489 9.13 52.72 -1.41
CA ARG A 489 7.81 52.92 -0.76
C ARG A 489 7.18 51.62 -0.29
N LEU A 490 7.16 50.57 -1.13
CA LEU A 490 6.63 49.25 -0.75
C LEU A 490 7.43 48.64 0.41
N LEU A 491 8.76 48.80 0.37
CA LEU A 491 9.66 48.26 1.39
C LEU A 491 9.44 48.93 2.75
N ASN A 492 9.26 50.26 2.74
CA ASN A 492 8.93 51.05 3.93
C ASN A 492 7.54 50.72 4.50
N GLN A 493 6.55 50.38 3.66
CA GLN A 493 5.22 49.95 4.12
C GLN A 493 5.23 48.57 4.78
N VAL A 494 6.07 47.65 4.28
CA VAL A 494 6.26 46.32 4.88
C VAL A 494 7.02 46.40 6.20
N GLU A 495 8.12 47.19 6.27
CA GLU A 495 8.89 47.39 7.51
C GLU A 495 8.07 48.05 8.63
N LYS A 496 7.09 48.89 8.26
CA LYS A 496 6.16 49.52 9.20
C LYS A 496 4.95 48.64 9.56
N GLY A 497 4.87 47.42 9.04
CA GLY A 497 3.76 46.49 9.25
C GLY A 497 2.43 46.92 8.63
N SER A 498 2.44 47.92 7.73
CA SER A 498 1.25 48.47 7.08
C SER A 498 0.81 47.67 5.85
N LEU A 499 1.70 46.84 5.29
CA LEU A 499 1.44 46.03 4.10
C LEU A 499 2.00 44.62 4.33
N ASP A 500 1.17 43.61 4.09
CA ASP A 500 1.58 42.21 4.19
C ASP A 500 2.71 41.91 3.17
N PRO A 501 3.80 41.22 3.54
CA PRO A 501 4.89 40.89 2.63
C PRO A 501 4.45 40.17 1.34
N VAL A 502 3.40 39.34 1.40
CA VAL A 502 2.81 38.66 0.24
C VAL A 502 2.06 39.65 -0.66
N LYS A 503 1.34 40.62 -0.09
CA LYS A 503 0.71 41.70 -0.87
C LYS A 503 1.75 42.61 -1.52
N ALA A 504 2.83 42.92 -0.81
CA ALA A 504 3.95 43.69 -1.35
C ALA A 504 4.68 42.95 -2.48
N LEU A 505 4.80 41.61 -2.36
CA LEU A 505 5.33 40.74 -3.41
C LEU A 505 4.44 40.76 -4.66
N VAL A 506 3.12 40.62 -4.50
CA VAL A 506 2.15 40.72 -5.62
C VAL A 506 2.19 42.10 -6.28
N GLN A 507 2.32 43.17 -5.49
CA GLN A 507 2.39 44.54 -6.01
C GLN A 507 3.72 44.85 -6.72
N ALA A 508 4.83 44.26 -6.24
CA ALA A 508 6.11 44.30 -6.94
C ALA A 508 6.07 43.52 -8.28
N ALA A 509 5.36 42.39 -8.33
CA ALA A 509 5.12 41.66 -9.58
C ALA A 509 4.24 42.44 -10.57
N ASN A 510 3.18 43.11 -10.08
CA ASN A 510 2.28 43.91 -10.90
C ASN A 510 2.99 45.03 -11.68
N ASN A 511 4.03 45.60 -11.07
CA ASN A 511 4.75 46.73 -11.63
C ASN A 511 6.08 46.34 -12.30
N GLY A 512 6.40 45.04 -12.38
CA GLY A 512 7.64 44.54 -13.01
C GLY A 512 8.93 44.87 -12.24
N TYR A 513 8.82 45.13 -10.93
CA TYR A 513 9.95 45.54 -10.09
C TYR A 513 10.80 44.34 -9.64
N GLY A 514 11.59 43.77 -10.56
CA GLY A 514 12.39 42.57 -10.29
C GLY A 514 13.33 42.69 -9.07
N ALA A 515 13.88 43.88 -8.80
CA ALA A 515 14.69 44.12 -7.60
C ALA A 515 13.85 44.13 -6.31
N ALA A 516 12.71 44.81 -6.30
CA ALA A 516 11.78 44.83 -5.17
C ALA A 516 11.24 43.41 -4.87
N PHE A 517 10.91 42.67 -5.93
CA PHE A 517 10.41 41.30 -5.85
C PHE A 517 11.44 40.37 -5.20
N LYS A 518 12.72 40.44 -5.62
CA LYS A 518 13.83 39.68 -5.00
C LYS A 518 14.01 40.03 -3.51
N VAL A 519 13.81 41.30 -3.14
CA VAL A 519 13.88 41.73 -1.74
C VAL A 519 12.70 41.19 -0.92
N PHE A 520 11.47 41.23 -1.44
CA PHE A 520 10.31 40.67 -0.74
C PHE A 520 10.34 39.14 -0.65
N LEU A 521 10.88 38.45 -1.67
CA LEU A 521 11.21 37.02 -1.56
C LEU A 521 12.20 36.75 -0.42
N GLY A 522 13.20 37.63 -0.22
CA GLY A 522 14.13 37.56 0.90
C GLY A 522 13.48 37.76 2.27
N PHE A 523 12.51 38.69 2.39
CA PHE A 523 11.70 38.87 3.61
C PHE A 523 10.84 37.65 3.93
N LEU A 524 10.43 36.88 2.92
CA LEU A 524 9.69 35.63 3.05
C LEU A 524 10.62 34.40 3.25
N GLY A 525 11.95 34.58 3.22
CA GLY A 525 12.92 33.50 3.43
C GLY A 525 13.24 32.65 2.19
N ILE A 526 12.79 33.05 0.99
CA ILE A 526 12.90 32.27 -0.25
C ILE A 526 14.23 32.57 -0.95
N LYS A 527 15.11 31.57 -1.07
CA LYS A 527 16.41 31.67 -1.78
C LYS A 527 16.28 31.24 -3.25
N LEU A 528 16.61 32.12 -4.19
CA LEU A 528 16.75 31.77 -5.61
C LEU A 528 18.16 31.20 -5.86
N GLY A 529 18.26 30.13 -6.66
CA GLY A 529 19.57 29.61 -7.08
C GLY A 529 20.23 30.57 -8.07
N GLU A 530 21.47 30.98 -7.79
CA GLU A 530 22.28 31.74 -8.75
C GLU A 530 22.46 30.89 -10.01
N LYS A 531 21.87 31.31 -11.13
CA LYS A 531 22.52 31.05 -12.41
C LYS A 531 23.75 31.95 -12.42
N GLU A 532 24.92 31.37 -12.56
CA GLU A 532 26.11 32.08 -12.99
C GLU A 532 25.73 32.91 -14.22
N VAL A 533 25.53 34.21 -14.01
CA VAL A 533 25.57 35.17 -15.11
C VAL A 533 27.04 35.21 -15.47
N CYS A 534 27.40 34.46 -16.51
CA CYS A 534 28.68 34.55 -17.17
C CYS A 534 29.05 36.04 -17.30
N ALA A 535 30.17 36.40 -16.70
CA ALA A 535 30.89 37.61 -17.02
C ALA A 535 31.21 37.60 -18.52
N LYS A 536 30.38 38.28 -19.31
CA LYS A 536 30.76 38.86 -20.60
C LYS A 536 30.23 40.27 -20.66
N ALA A 537 30.86 41.15 -19.90
CA ALA A 537 30.99 42.54 -20.29
C ALA A 537 32.28 42.65 -21.10
N CYS A 538 32.12 43.06 -22.36
CA CYS A 538 33.18 43.49 -23.26
C CYS A 538 34.02 44.62 -22.63
N PRO A 539 35.30 44.76 -23.02
CA PRO A 539 36.19 45.76 -22.46
C PRO A 539 35.91 47.13 -23.08
N ILE A 540 35.80 48.16 -22.23
CA ILE A 540 36.41 49.48 -22.44
C ILE A 540 36.91 49.96 -21.09
#